data_AF-A0A1H3JPN8-F1
#
_entry.id   AF-A0A1H3JPN8-F1
#
_cell.length_a   1.000
_cell.length_b   1.000
_cell.length_c   1.000
_cell.angle_alpha   90.00
_cell.angle_beta   90.00
_cell.angle_gamma   90.00
#
_symmetry.space_group_name_H-M   'P 1'
#
loop_
_entity.id
_entity.type
_entity.pdbx_description
1 polymer ?
#
loop_
_entity_poly.entity_id
_entity_poly.type
_entity_poly.pdbx_seq_one_letter_code
_entity_poly.pdbx_strand_id
1 'polypeptide(L)'
;MGPVRMPERAVLLKSRPARIVLHDFLAGPDVEPVLEEQMGDIDESAPALTTPQEWRGYLREYNELYLRAAEDDELDSGQNWMGNEPAAEETVLAAEKRLGVRFPPSYRAFLLASDGWNGVGGWIELIWSCERIPWMRDTGGGANLIDLYGEDPDDEYAVLFRRSLDVAEGEDFWFLDPAEVGPEGEWAAYLFEPKYGELKEFASFAELFHASRRLMEWFAGTTLPTTESARL
;
A
#
# COMPACT_ATOMS: atom_id res chain seq x y z
N MET A 1 1.50 -27.44 29.75
CA MET A 1 1.60 -26.56 28.57
C MET A 1 1.15 -25.18 29.00
N GLY A 2 2.12 -24.32 29.32
CA GLY A 2 1.86 -22.92 29.67
C GLY A 2 1.85 -22.05 28.40
N PRO A 3 1.20 -20.88 28.43
CA PRO A 3 1.08 -20.02 27.26
C PRO A 3 2.45 -19.50 26.83
N VAL A 4 2.71 -19.56 25.52
CA VAL A 4 3.91 -18.99 24.89
C VAL A 4 3.80 -17.46 24.97
N ARG A 5 4.86 -16.85 25.49
CA ARG A 5 4.98 -15.41 25.73
C ARG A 5 5.30 -14.73 24.40
N MET A 6 4.39 -13.88 23.92
CA MET A 6 4.63 -12.96 22.80
C MET A 6 5.77 -11.99 23.16
N PRO A 7 6.74 -11.69 22.27
CA PRO A 7 7.69 -10.62 22.51
C PRO A 7 7.02 -9.25 22.23
N GLU A 8 7.08 -8.33 23.21
CA GLU A 8 6.71 -6.92 23.03
C GLU A 8 7.66 -6.26 22.01
N ARG A 9 7.17 -5.95 20.80
CA ARG A 9 7.92 -5.20 19.79
C ARG A 9 7.01 -4.18 19.09
N ALA A 10 6.76 -3.06 19.77
CA ALA A 10 6.17 -1.87 19.17
C ALA A 10 6.77 -0.63 19.82
N VAL A 11 7.88 -0.10 19.28
CA VAL A 11 8.29 1.30 19.51
C VAL A 11 9.14 1.76 18.33
N LEU A 12 8.53 2.47 17.37
CA LEU A 12 9.21 3.62 16.75
C LEU A 12 8.22 4.48 15.93
N LEU A 13 7.68 5.57 16.48
CA LEU A 13 7.34 6.73 15.67
C LEU A 13 7.49 8.01 16.50
N LYS A 14 8.49 8.82 16.14
CA LYS A 14 8.65 10.18 16.68
C LYS A 14 7.75 11.10 15.88
N SER A 15 6.84 11.74 16.61
CA SER A 15 5.81 12.66 16.17
C SER A 15 6.31 13.76 15.20
N ARG A 16 5.60 13.91 14.08
CA ARG A 16 5.47 15.15 13.30
C ARG A 16 4.00 15.31 12.86
N PRO A 17 3.51 16.55 12.67
CA PRO A 17 2.07 16.82 12.76
C PRO A 17 1.32 16.68 11.43
N ALA A 18 0.12 16.11 11.54
CA ALA A 18 -1.12 16.33 10.78
C ALA A 18 -1.06 16.23 9.26
N ARG A 19 -1.55 15.11 8.70
CA ARG A 19 -2.21 15.10 7.39
C ARG A 19 -3.09 13.87 7.23
N ILE A 20 -4.35 14.11 6.86
CA ILE A 20 -5.50 13.20 6.88
C ILE A 20 -5.96 12.83 8.30
N VAL A 21 -7.18 13.23 8.64
CA VAL A 21 -7.93 12.81 9.84
C VAL A 21 -8.33 11.33 9.70
N LEU A 22 -7.34 10.44 9.57
CA LEU A 22 -7.46 9.01 9.86
C LEU A 22 -6.77 8.66 11.19
N HIS A 23 -5.87 9.55 11.64
CA HIS A 23 -5.05 9.40 12.85
C HIS A 23 -5.87 9.24 14.14
N ASP A 24 -7.02 9.91 14.27
CA ASP A 24 -7.76 9.95 15.54
C ASP A 24 -8.83 8.84 15.67
N PHE A 25 -9.13 8.09 14.61
CA PHE A 25 -10.18 7.06 14.66
C PHE A 25 -9.64 5.63 14.83
N LEU A 26 -8.41 5.36 14.37
CA LEU A 26 -7.81 4.02 14.41
C LEU A 26 -7.17 3.64 15.75
N ALA A 27 -7.17 4.53 16.75
CA ALA A 27 -6.61 4.26 18.08
C ALA A 27 -7.60 3.61 19.07
N GLY A 28 -8.75 3.13 18.60
CA GLY A 28 -9.79 2.51 19.43
C GLY A 28 -9.83 0.98 19.27
N PRO A 29 -9.68 0.19 20.35
CA PRO A 29 -9.62 -1.28 20.30
C PRO A 29 -10.91 -1.98 19.82
N ASP A 30 -11.99 -1.23 19.57
CA ASP A 30 -13.33 -1.75 19.27
C ASP A 30 -13.75 -1.55 17.79
N VAL A 31 -12.94 -0.90 16.96
CA VAL A 31 -13.26 -0.64 15.53
C VAL A 31 -12.70 -1.73 14.62
N GLU A 32 -11.49 -2.21 14.91
CA GLU A 32 -10.75 -3.15 14.05
C GLU A 32 -11.36 -4.56 13.90
N PRO A 33 -11.90 -5.24 14.93
CA PRO A 33 -12.47 -6.58 14.75
C PRO A 33 -13.74 -6.58 13.88
N VAL A 34 -14.44 -5.45 13.76
CA VAL A 34 -15.58 -5.29 12.86
C VAL A 34 -15.12 -5.14 11.39
N LEU A 35 -13.94 -4.54 11.17
CA LEU A 35 -13.34 -4.38 9.84
C LEU A 35 -12.95 -5.74 9.24
N GLU A 36 -12.34 -6.63 10.03
CA GLU A 36 -11.92 -7.96 9.55
C GLU A 36 -13.11 -8.87 9.22
N GLU A 37 -14.17 -8.88 10.05
CA GLU A 37 -15.38 -9.68 9.80
C GLU A 37 -16.17 -9.18 8.57
N GLN A 38 -16.17 -7.88 8.28
CA GLN A 38 -16.94 -7.30 7.16
C GLN A 38 -16.15 -7.27 5.83
N MET A 39 -14.82 -7.27 5.87
CA MET A 39 -13.97 -7.37 4.68
C MET A 39 -13.80 -8.81 4.17
N GLY A 40 -14.11 -9.82 5.00
CA GLY A 40 -13.94 -11.25 4.69
C GLY A 40 -14.88 -11.83 3.63
N ASP A 41 -15.91 -11.10 3.18
CA ASP A 41 -16.99 -11.63 2.32
C ASP A 41 -17.02 -11.04 0.89
N ILE A 42 -15.96 -10.36 0.43
CA ILE A 42 -15.86 -9.85 -0.95
C ILE A 42 -14.97 -10.76 -1.80
N ASP A 43 -15.50 -11.95 -2.13
CA ASP A 43 -14.97 -12.85 -3.17
C ASP A 43 -15.47 -12.41 -4.56
N GLU A 44 -14.91 -11.30 -5.06
CA GLU A 44 -14.88 -11.02 -6.49
C GLU A 44 -13.42 -10.83 -6.88
N SER A 45 -12.92 -11.71 -7.77
CA SER A 45 -11.60 -11.58 -8.38
C SER A 45 -11.48 -10.19 -9.00
N ALA A 46 -10.70 -9.33 -8.35
CA ALA A 46 -10.54 -7.96 -8.77
C ALA A 46 -9.84 -7.93 -10.14
N PRO A 47 -10.16 -6.97 -11.03
CA PRO A 47 -9.60 -6.98 -12.38
C PRO A 47 -8.08 -6.88 -12.34
N ALA A 48 -7.39 -7.68 -13.15
CA ALA A 48 -5.94 -7.80 -13.13
C ALA A 48 -5.17 -6.52 -13.57
N LEU A 49 -5.86 -5.55 -14.20
CA LEU A 49 -5.31 -4.27 -14.69
C LEU A 49 -3.92 -4.45 -15.35
N THR A 50 -3.86 -5.12 -16.50
CA THR A 50 -2.58 -5.52 -17.13
C THR A 50 -2.21 -4.65 -18.33
N THR A 51 -3.04 -3.66 -18.66
CA THR A 51 -2.78 -2.69 -19.72
C THR A 51 -2.78 -1.25 -19.21
N PRO A 52 -2.02 -0.32 -19.83
CA PRO A 52 -2.00 1.07 -19.41
C PRO A 52 -3.37 1.75 -19.51
N GLN A 53 -4.21 1.34 -20.46
CA GLN A 53 -5.55 1.90 -20.66
C GLN A 53 -6.51 1.49 -19.54
N GLU A 54 -6.45 0.24 -19.08
CA GLU A 54 -7.21 -0.24 -17.92
C GLU A 54 -6.82 0.55 -16.66
N TRP A 55 -5.52 0.68 -16.39
CA TRP A 55 -5.03 1.50 -15.28
C TRP A 55 -5.46 2.95 -15.38
N ARG A 56 -5.35 3.56 -16.57
CA ARG A 56 -5.72 4.98 -16.74
C ARG A 56 -7.22 5.23 -16.50
N GLY A 57 -8.07 4.27 -16.88
CA GLY A 57 -9.50 4.30 -16.56
C GLY A 57 -9.73 4.18 -15.05
N TYR A 58 -9.15 3.16 -14.45
CA TYR A 58 -9.27 2.86 -13.02
C TYR A 58 -8.79 4.03 -12.13
N LEU A 59 -7.61 4.58 -12.42
CA LEU A 59 -7.01 5.69 -11.67
C LEU A 59 -7.83 6.98 -11.77
N ARG A 60 -8.57 7.19 -12.88
CA ARG A 60 -9.48 8.33 -12.99
C ARG A 60 -10.63 8.22 -12.00
N GLU A 61 -11.28 7.06 -11.94
CA GLU A 61 -12.32 6.81 -10.96
C GLU A 61 -11.79 6.91 -9.53
N TYR A 62 -10.60 6.36 -9.29
CA TYR A 62 -9.96 6.41 -7.99
C TYR A 62 -9.63 7.83 -7.54
N ASN A 63 -9.11 8.67 -8.44
CA ASN A 63 -8.87 10.07 -8.19
C ASN A 63 -10.16 10.82 -7.82
N GLU A 64 -11.27 10.58 -8.52
CA GLU A 64 -12.56 11.19 -8.19
C GLU A 64 -13.09 10.76 -6.82
N LEU A 65 -12.89 9.49 -6.43
CA LEU A 65 -13.19 8.98 -5.10
C LEU A 65 -12.34 9.69 -4.04
N TYR A 66 -11.02 9.75 -4.26
CA TYR A 66 -10.08 10.34 -3.31
C TYR A 66 -10.38 11.82 -3.09
N LEU A 67 -10.63 12.58 -4.15
CA LEU A 67 -11.00 14.00 -4.07
C LEU A 67 -12.35 14.23 -3.38
N ARG A 68 -13.28 13.27 -3.43
CA ARG A 68 -14.54 13.35 -2.67
C ARG A 68 -14.32 13.09 -1.18
N ALA A 69 -13.36 12.24 -0.84
CA ALA A 69 -13.05 11.87 0.53
C ALA A 69 -12.15 12.90 1.25
N ALA A 70 -11.30 13.61 0.51
CA ALA A 70 -10.48 14.69 1.05
C ALA A 70 -11.34 15.94 1.36
N GLU A 71 -11.32 16.43 2.59
CA GLU A 71 -11.96 17.72 2.95
C GLU A 71 -11.25 18.90 2.25
N ASP A 72 -12.01 19.95 1.92
CA ASP A 72 -11.66 21.07 1.01
C ASP A 72 -10.32 21.80 1.30
N ASP A 73 -9.73 21.67 2.50
CA ASP A 73 -8.57 22.47 2.94
C ASP A 73 -7.18 21.83 2.65
N GLU A 74 -7.10 20.57 2.18
CA GLU A 74 -5.81 19.87 1.97
C GLU A 74 -5.29 19.87 0.52
N LEU A 75 -6.11 20.32 -0.44
CA LEU A 75 -5.79 20.28 -1.87
C LEU A 75 -5.30 21.66 -2.34
N ASP A 76 -4.12 21.71 -2.97
CA ASP A 76 -3.74 22.90 -3.73
C ASP A 76 -4.69 23.00 -4.93
N SER A 77 -5.47 24.09 -4.94
CA SER A 77 -6.74 24.33 -5.67
C SER A 77 -6.75 24.22 -7.21
N GLY A 78 -5.87 23.41 -7.82
CA GLY A 78 -5.80 23.19 -9.26
C GLY A 78 -5.31 21.81 -9.74
N GLN A 79 -4.84 20.92 -8.86
CA GLN A 79 -4.44 19.57 -9.26
C GLN A 79 -5.59 18.56 -9.09
N ASN A 80 -6.37 18.39 -10.16
CA ASN A 80 -7.47 17.42 -10.24
C ASN A 80 -6.99 16.00 -10.64
N TRP A 81 -5.68 15.72 -10.58
CA TRP A 81 -5.07 14.45 -10.96
C TRP A 81 -3.87 14.16 -10.05
N MET A 82 -3.93 13.07 -9.30
CA MET A 82 -2.90 12.69 -8.31
C MET A 82 -1.71 11.92 -8.90
N GLY A 83 -1.86 11.39 -10.12
CA GLY A 83 -0.80 10.64 -10.80
C GLY A 83 0.24 11.54 -11.47
N ASN A 84 1.40 10.97 -11.75
CA ASN A 84 2.37 11.63 -12.63
C ASN A 84 2.01 11.42 -14.11
N GLU A 85 2.80 12.04 -15.00
CA GLU A 85 2.75 11.70 -16.43
C GLU A 85 3.11 10.21 -16.63
N PRO A 86 2.54 9.54 -17.64
CA PRO A 86 2.90 8.17 -17.98
C PRO A 86 4.40 7.99 -18.23
N ALA A 87 4.98 6.89 -17.75
CA ALA A 87 6.36 6.56 -18.08
C ALA A 87 6.49 6.20 -19.58
N ALA A 88 7.60 6.61 -20.20
CA ALA A 88 7.99 6.05 -21.49
C ALA A 88 8.47 4.60 -21.31
N GLU A 89 8.32 3.77 -22.35
CA GLU A 89 8.80 2.38 -22.32
C GLU A 89 10.30 2.31 -22.00
N GLU A 90 11.09 3.25 -22.51
CA GLU A 90 12.52 3.34 -22.24
C GLU A 90 12.83 3.60 -20.76
N THR A 91 12.02 4.40 -20.08
CA THR A 91 12.16 4.70 -18.64
C THR A 91 11.86 3.45 -17.82
N VAL A 92 10.78 2.73 -18.15
CA VAL A 92 10.45 1.46 -17.48
C VAL A 92 11.54 0.41 -17.71
N LEU A 93 12.03 0.29 -18.95
CA LEU A 93 13.13 -0.61 -19.28
C LEU A 93 14.44 -0.24 -18.55
N ALA A 94 14.70 1.06 -18.36
CA ALA A 94 15.86 1.53 -17.61
C ALA A 94 15.76 1.15 -16.12
N ALA A 95 14.56 1.26 -15.51
CA ALA A 95 14.30 0.84 -14.15
C ALA A 95 14.47 -0.68 -13.98
N GLU A 96 13.87 -1.47 -14.87
CA GLU A 96 14.05 -2.92 -14.92
C GLU A 96 15.52 -3.33 -15.03
N LYS A 97 16.28 -2.67 -15.91
CA LYS A 97 17.71 -2.92 -16.07
C LYS A 97 18.51 -2.53 -14.83
N ARG A 98 18.19 -1.40 -14.20
CA ARG A 98 18.83 -0.91 -12.97
C ARG A 98 18.61 -1.89 -11.82
N LEU A 99 17.40 -2.43 -11.71
CA LEU A 99 17.02 -3.38 -10.68
C LEU A 99 17.38 -4.82 -11.03
N GLY A 100 17.65 -5.14 -12.29
CA GLY A 100 18.02 -6.48 -12.73
C GLY A 100 16.83 -7.44 -12.80
N VAL A 101 15.61 -6.93 -13.01
CA VAL A 101 14.36 -7.69 -13.02
C VAL A 101 13.46 -7.25 -14.18
N ARG A 102 12.40 -8.02 -14.46
CA ARG A 102 11.32 -7.64 -15.38
C ARG A 102 10.03 -7.49 -14.59
N PHE A 103 9.47 -6.29 -14.53
CA PHE A 103 8.31 -6.02 -13.68
C PHE A 103 7.11 -6.88 -14.05
N PRO A 104 6.26 -7.25 -13.07
CA PRO A 104 5.05 -8.00 -13.34
C PRO A 104 4.08 -7.17 -14.19
N PRO A 105 3.24 -7.80 -15.04
CA PRO A 105 2.43 -7.09 -16.03
C PRO A 105 1.61 -5.94 -15.46
N SER A 106 0.93 -6.15 -14.33
CA SER A 106 0.08 -5.14 -13.69
C SER A 106 0.88 -3.92 -13.22
N TYR A 107 2.02 -4.13 -12.54
CA TYR A 107 2.87 -3.03 -12.07
C TYR A 107 3.55 -2.29 -13.24
N ARG A 108 3.99 -3.02 -14.26
CA ARG A 108 4.54 -2.40 -15.48
C ARG A 108 3.50 -1.52 -16.16
N ALA A 109 2.28 -2.03 -16.32
CA ALA A 109 1.18 -1.32 -16.95
C ALA A 109 0.76 -0.08 -16.16
N PHE A 110 0.80 -0.15 -14.82
CA PHE A 110 0.58 0.99 -13.94
C PHE A 110 1.58 2.11 -14.23
N LEU A 111 2.89 1.82 -14.26
CA LEU A 111 3.93 2.82 -14.53
C LEU A 111 3.78 3.47 -15.91
N LEU A 112 3.38 2.68 -16.92
CA LEU A 112 3.05 3.16 -18.26
C LEU A 112 1.73 3.94 -18.35
N ALA A 113 0.91 3.94 -17.30
CA ALA A 113 -0.31 4.75 -17.18
C ALA A 113 -0.10 5.99 -16.29
N SER A 114 0.79 5.90 -15.31
CA SER A 114 1.15 6.94 -14.34
C SER A 114 2.50 6.58 -13.72
N ASP A 115 3.55 7.37 -13.96
CA ASP A 115 4.89 7.11 -13.41
C ASP A 115 5.00 7.52 -11.94
N GLY A 116 4.27 6.81 -11.08
CA GLY A 116 4.03 7.16 -9.68
C GLY A 116 2.66 7.78 -9.45
N TRP A 117 2.21 7.76 -8.20
CA TRP A 117 0.87 8.17 -7.78
C TRP A 117 0.88 8.69 -6.36
N ASN A 118 0.23 9.83 -6.10
CA ASN A 118 0.07 10.37 -4.74
C ASN A 118 -1.33 10.04 -4.21
N GLY A 119 -1.51 9.92 -2.90
CA GLY A 119 -2.83 9.66 -2.34
C GLY A 119 -3.32 8.25 -2.69
N VAL A 120 -2.58 7.25 -2.23
CA VAL A 120 -2.89 5.83 -2.46
C VAL A 120 -3.96 5.35 -1.50
N GLY A 121 -3.99 5.85 -0.26
CA GLY A 121 -4.98 5.48 0.77
C GLY A 121 -4.38 4.71 1.93
N GLY A 122 -5.05 4.72 3.08
CA GLY A 122 -4.53 4.16 4.33
C GLY A 122 -3.27 4.89 4.80
N TRP A 123 -2.22 4.14 5.15
CA TRP A 123 -0.92 4.67 5.60
C TRP A 123 0.14 4.69 4.50
N ILE A 124 -0.28 4.63 3.24
CA ILE A 124 0.57 4.76 2.05
C ILE A 124 0.36 6.14 1.42
N GLU A 125 1.42 6.93 1.38
CA GLU A 125 1.41 8.30 0.90
C GLU A 125 1.52 8.38 -0.63
N LEU A 126 2.45 7.61 -1.21
CA LEU A 126 2.69 7.59 -2.66
C LEU A 126 3.23 6.26 -3.16
N ILE A 127 3.08 6.00 -4.46
CA ILE A 127 3.76 4.94 -5.19
C ILE A 127 4.95 5.54 -5.95
N TRP A 128 6.10 4.88 -5.88
CA TRP A 128 7.34 5.35 -6.49
C TRP A 128 7.26 5.42 -8.03
N SER A 129 7.90 6.44 -8.59
CA SER A 129 8.20 6.50 -10.03
C SER A 129 9.35 5.56 -10.41
N CYS A 130 9.43 5.18 -11.69
CA CYS A 130 10.41 4.26 -12.26
C CYS A 130 11.85 4.53 -11.81
N GLU A 131 12.25 5.80 -11.74
CA GLU A 131 13.62 6.19 -11.38
C GLU A 131 13.94 6.00 -9.89
N ARG A 132 12.91 5.98 -9.04
CA ARG A 132 13.03 6.01 -7.58
C ARG A 132 12.82 4.66 -6.91
N ILE A 133 12.21 3.68 -7.57
CA ILE A 133 11.94 2.35 -7.01
C ILE A 133 13.24 1.72 -6.46
N PRO A 134 13.31 1.48 -5.13
CA PRO A 134 14.45 0.82 -4.50
C PRO A 134 14.17 -0.67 -4.19
N TRP A 135 15.22 -1.42 -3.88
CA TRP A 135 15.07 -2.65 -3.11
C TRP A 135 14.79 -2.30 -1.65
N MET A 136 13.93 -3.06 -0.96
CA MET A 136 13.65 -2.89 0.47
C MET A 136 14.95 -2.84 1.31
N ARG A 137 15.91 -3.74 1.04
CA ARG A 137 17.23 -3.75 1.70
C ARG A 137 18.07 -2.48 1.52
N ASP A 138 17.76 -1.67 0.51
CA ASP A 138 18.48 -0.43 0.20
C ASP A 138 17.76 0.81 0.76
N THR A 139 16.61 0.64 1.43
CA THR A 139 15.89 1.73 2.12
C THR A 139 16.18 1.73 3.62
N GLY A 140 16.06 2.90 4.27
CA GLY A 140 16.22 2.99 5.72
C GLY A 140 15.14 2.22 6.47
N GLY A 141 13.90 2.24 5.98
CA GLY A 141 12.78 1.49 6.57
C GLY A 141 12.97 -0.01 6.44
N GLY A 142 13.26 -0.51 5.24
CA GLY A 142 13.47 -1.93 5.00
C GLY A 142 14.73 -2.47 5.69
N ALA A 143 15.83 -1.72 5.76
CA ALA A 143 17.01 -2.11 6.52
C ALA A 143 16.70 -2.30 8.02
N ASN A 144 15.94 -1.38 8.62
CA ASN A 144 15.52 -1.51 10.02
C ASN A 144 14.65 -2.75 10.25
N LEU A 145 13.73 -3.07 9.33
CA LEU A 145 12.92 -4.29 9.41
C LEU A 145 13.78 -5.55 9.27
N ILE A 146 14.72 -5.56 8.33
CA ILE A 146 15.64 -6.69 8.14
C ILE A 146 16.49 -6.93 9.39
N ASP A 147 16.95 -5.87 10.06
CA ASP A 147 17.69 -5.99 11.32
C ASP A 147 16.80 -6.50 12.46
N LEU A 148 15.55 -6.02 12.54
CA LEU A 148 14.60 -6.40 13.58
C LEU A 148 14.18 -7.88 13.50
N TYR A 149 13.89 -8.35 12.29
CA TYR A 149 13.44 -9.72 12.03
C TYR A 149 14.62 -10.68 11.80
N GLY A 150 15.77 -10.18 11.34
CA GLY A 150 16.94 -11.00 11.00
C GLY A 150 17.81 -11.46 12.18
N GLU A 151 17.38 -11.24 13.43
CA GLU A 151 18.04 -11.82 14.61
C GLU A 151 17.94 -13.35 14.61
N ASP A 152 16.83 -13.90 14.11
CA ASP A 152 16.68 -15.31 13.82
C ASP A 152 17.05 -15.56 12.34
N PRO A 153 18.10 -16.35 12.04
CA PRO A 153 18.50 -16.63 10.67
C PRO A 153 17.44 -17.38 9.85
N ASP A 154 16.47 -18.03 10.52
CA ASP A 154 15.36 -18.74 9.89
C ASP A 154 14.08 -17.88 9.79
N ASP A 155 14.13 -16.59 10.15
CA ASP A 155 12.99 -15.68 10.02
C ASP A 155 12.67 -15.40 8.54
N GLU A 156 11.52 -15.89 8.11
CA GLU A 156 11.04 -15.80 6.73
C GLU A 156 10.80 -14.35 6.29
N TYR A 157 10.47 -13.43 7.21
CA TYR A 157 10.23 -12.02 6.87
C TYR A 157 11.53 -11.31 6.53
N ALA A 158 12.62 -11.56 7.27
CA ALA A 158 13.90 -10.96 6.95
C ALA A 158 14.42 -11.40 5.57
N VAL A 159 14.14 -12.65 5.17
CA VAL A 159 14.47 -13.15 3.82
C VAL A 159 13.60 -12.45 2.77
N LEU A 160 12.28 -12.35 3.00
CA LEU A 160 11.34 -11.67 2.13
C LEU A 160 11.72 -10.20 1.93
N PHE A 161 11.90 -9.43 2.99
CA PHE A 161 12.28 -8.02 2.91
C PHE A 161 13.61 -7.81 2.17
N ARG A 162 14.59 -8.71 2.32
CA ARG A 162 15.86 -8.58 1.58
C ARG A 162 15.68 -8.71 0.09
N ARG A 163 14.70 -9.49 -0.39
CA ARG A 163 14.53 -9.82 -1.81
C ARG A 163 13.40 -9.07 -2.49
N SER A 164 12.61 -8.26 -1.79
CA SER A 164 11.47 -7.54 -2.37
C SER A 164 11.82 -6.11 -2.81
N LEU A 165 11.10 -5.63 -3.82
CA LEU A 165 11.11 -4.23 -4.24
C LEU A 165 10.13 -3.43 -3.40
N ASP A 166 10.57 -2.34 -2.81
CA ASP A 166 9.69 -1.37 -2.14
C ASP A 166 9.03 -0.52 -3.22
N VAL A 167 7.70 -0.54 -3.33
CA VAL A 167 6.98 0.15 -4.41
C VAL A 167 6.24 1.40 -3.93
N ALA A 168 6.23 1.68 -2.63
CA ALA A 168 5.51 2.82 -2.08
C ALA A 168 6.27 3.51 -0.94
N GLU A 169 5.86 4.73 -0.60
CA GLU A 169 6.31 5.47 0.58
C GLU A 169 5.12 5.64 1.54
N GLY A 170 5.36 5.47 2.84
CA GLY A 170 4.34 5.59 3.88
C GLY A 170 4.84 5.09 5.24
N GLU A 171 3.93 4.97 6.19
CA GLU A 171 4.22 4.29 7.47
C GLU A 171 4.14 2.77 7.33
N ASP A 172 3.25 2.30 6.47
CA ASP A 172 3.17 0.90 6.06
C ASP A 172 3.98 0.67 4.78
N PHE A 173 4.29 -0.59 4.48
CA PHE A 173 5.10 -0.96 3.33
C PHE A 173 4.28 -1.70 2.29
N TRP A 174 4.39 -1.28 1.03
CA TRP A 174 4.00 -2.09 -0.11
C TRP A 174 5.23 -2.57 -0.84
N PHE A 175 5.34 -3.88 -1.02
CA PHE A 175 6.47 -4.44 -1.76
C PHE A 175 6.07 -5.63 -2.62
N LEU A 176 6.86 -5.85 -3.67
CA LEU A 176 6.67 -6.95 -4.64
C LEU A 176 7.85 -7.92 -4.58
N ASP A 177 7.57 -9.21 -4.62
CA ASP A 177 8.58 -10.26 -4.53
C ASP A 177 8.89 -10.89 -5.91
N PRO A 178 10.04 -10.56 -6.54
CA PRO A 178 10.44 -11.16 -7.82
C PRO A 178 10.76 -12.66 -7.75
N ALA A 179 10.90 -13.24 -6.55
CA ALA A 179 11.14 -14.68 -6.39
C ALA A 179 9.85 -15.51 -6.40
N GLU A 180 8.69 -14.90 -6.12
CA GLU A 180 7.37 -15.52 -6.07
C GLU A 180 6.56 -15.07 -7.30
N VAL A 181 6.76 -15.76 -8.42
CA VAL A 181 6.05 -15.48 -9.68
C VAL A 181 4.82 -16.39 -9.80
N GLY A 182 3.65 -15.78 -9.69
CA GLY A 182 2.36 -16.42 -9.84
C GLY A 182 1.90 -16.59 -11.29
N PRO A 183 0.61 -16.95 -11.50
CA PRO A 183 0.01 -17.07 -12.83
C PRO A 183 0.15 -15.78 -13.65
N GLU A 184 0.18 -15.91 -14.97
CA GLU A 184 0.29 -14.79 -15.93
C GLU A 184 1.55 -13.90 -15.76
N GLY A 185 2.51 -14.31 -14.91
CA GLY A 185 3.75 -13.57 -14.67
C GLY A 185 3.63 -12.46 -13.62
N GLU A 186 2.51 -12.41 -12.89
CA GLU A 186 2.37 -11.53 -11.73
C GLU A 186 3.28 -11.97 -10.58
N TRP A 187 3.72 -11.01 -9.77
CA TRP A 187 4.48 -11.30 -8.57
C TRP A 187 3.58 -11.20 -7.36
N ALA A 188 3.87 -12.00 -6.33
CA ALA A 188 3.26 -11.81 -5.02
C ALA A 188 3.52 -10.36 -4.54
N ALA A 189 2.45 -9.74 -4.05
CA ALA A 189 2.46 -8.39 -3.52
C ALA A 189 2.08 -8.42 -2.05
N TYR A 190 2.66 -7.52 -1.27
CA TYR A 190 2.51 -7.53 0.17
C TYR A 190 2.19 -6.15 0.70
N LEU A 191 1.26 -6.10 1.66
CA LEU A 191 1.11 -5.02 2.62
C LEU A 191 1.72 -5.50 3.94
N PHE A 192 2.66 -4.73 4.47
CA PHE A 192 3.20 -4.96 5.81
C PHE A 192 2.92 -3.76 6.70
N GLU A 193 2.35 -4.02 7.87
CA GLU A 193 1.97 -3.02 8.86
C GLU A 193 2.90 -3.13 10.09
N PRO A 194 4.01 -2.37 10.16
CA PRO A 194 5.03 -2.55 11.21
C PRO A 194 4.48 -2.38 12.63
N LYS A 195 3.46 -1.54 12.78
CA LYS A 195 2.74 -1.28 14.03
C LYS A 195 2.10 -2.54 14.63
N TYR A 196 1.72 -3.49 13.79
CA TYR A 196 1.07 -4.74 14.20
C TYR A 196 1.95 -5.98 13.93
N GLY A 197 3.00 -5.83 13.12
CA GLY A 197 3.82 -6.96 12.67
C GLY A 197 3.06 -7.89 11.72
N GLU A 198 2.00 -7.37 11.08
CA GLU A 198 1.13 -8.13 10.20
C GLU A 198 1.56 -8.01 8.75
N LEU A 199 1.57 -9.14 8.07
CA LEU A 199 1.87 -9.27 6.65
C LEU A 199 0.65 -9.82 5.93
N LYS A 200 0.14 -9.07 4.96
CA LYS A 200 -0.98 -9.47 4.10
C LYS A 200 -0.46 -9.69 2.69
N GLU A 201 -0.69 -10.89 2.14
CA GLU A 201 -0.27 -11.29 0.80
C GLU A 201 -1.42 -11.12 -0.20
N PHE A 202 -1.07 -10.72 -1.42
CA PHE A 202 -1.95 -10.57 -2.57
C PHE A 202 -1.31 -11.21 -3.80
N ALA A 203 -2.11 -11.69 -4.75
CA ALA A 203 -1.58 -12.40 -5.92
C ALA A 203 -0.91 -11.46 -6.94
N SER A 204 -1.15 -10.15 -6.86
CA SER A 204 -0.59 -9.15 -7.78
C SER A 204 -0.61 -7.74 -7.18
N PHE A 205 0.14 -6.82 -7.81
CA PHE A 205 0.07 -5.40 -7.49
C PHE A 205 -1.33 -4.81 -7.71
N ALA A 206 -2.04 -5.26 -8.75
CA ALA A 206 -3.41 -4.82 -9.00
C ALA A 206 -4.34 -5.19 -7.83
N GLU A 207 -4.28 -6.43 -7.34
CA GLU A 207 -5.10 -6.87 -6.19
C GLU A 207 -4.82 -6.08 -4.92
N LEU A 208 -3.54 -5.82 -4.62
CA LEU A 208 -3.12 -4.97 -3.51
C LEU A 208 -3.71 -3.55 -3.64
N PHE A 209 -3.67 -2.97 -4.84
CA PHE A 209 -4.27 -1.66 -5.09
C PHE A 209 -5.80 -1.68 -4.91
N HIS A 210 -6.49 -2.73 -5.40
CA HIS A 210 -7.93 -2.88 -5.19
C HIS A 210 -8.30 -3.01 -3.72
N ALA A 211 -7.50 -3.73 -2.93
CA ALA A 211 -7.70 -3.82 -1.49
C ALA A 211 -7.60 -2.44 -0.83
N SER A 212 -6.62 -1.62 -1.23
CA SER A 212 -6.48 -0.24 -0.78
C SER A 212 -7.68 0.64 -1.16
N ARG A 213 -8.15 0.55 -2.42
CA ARG A 213 -9.34 1.27 -2.87
C ARG A 213 -10.57 0.89 -2.07
N ARG A 214 -10.80 -0.41 -1.81
CA ARG A 214 -11.93 -0.88 -0.99
C ARG A 214 -11.88 -0.31 0.42
N LEU A 215 -10.70 -0.24 1.03
CA LEU A 215 -10.51 0.39 2.34
C LEU A 215 -10.90 1.87 2.30
N MET A 216 -10.51 2.59 1.25
CA MET A 216 -10.88 4.00 1.06
C MET A 216 -12.38 4.20 0.81
N GLU A 217 -13.00 3.34 0.00
CA GLU A 217 -14.46 3.35 -0.22
C GLU A 217 -15.23 3.11 1.07
N TRP A 218 -14.75 2.19 1.91
CA TRP A 218 -15.30 1.93 3.24
C TRP A 218 -15.27 3.17 4.14
N PHE A 219 -14.10 3.83 4.23
CA PHE A 219 -13.98 5.06 5.02
C PHE A 219 -14.83 6.20 4.47
N ALA A 220 -14.91 6.35 3.14
CA ALA A 220 -15.75 7.37 2.52
C ALA A 220 -17.27 7.10 2.66
N GLY A 221 -17.67 5.83 2.73
CA GLY A 221 -19.06 5.40 2.88
C GLY A 221 -19.57 5.39 4.32
N THR A 222 -18.67 5.34 5.31
CA THR A 222 -19.02 5.36 6.73
C THR A 222 -19.24 6.79 7.20
N THR A 223 -20.43 7.35 6.96
CA THR A 223 -20.87 8.55 7.67
C THR A 223 -21.02 8.21 9.15
N LEU A 224 -20.05 8.63 9.97
CA LEU A 224 -20.17 8.53 11.42
C LEU A 224 -21.41 9.32 11.86
N PRO A 225 -22.29 8.77 12.72
CA PRO A 225 -23.31 9.58 13.37
C PRO A 225 -22.58 10.66 14.16
N THR A 226 -22.79 11.92 13.77
CA THR A 226 -22.32 13.09 14.51
C THR A 226 -22.69 12.87 15.97
N THR A 227 -21.73 13.02 16.87
CA THR A 227 -21.92 12.89 18.32
C THR A 227 -22.77 14.06 18.84
N GLU A 228 -24.02 14.13 18.41
CA GLU A 228 -25.04 15.06 18.84
C GLU A 228 -26.37 14.29 19.02
N SER A 229 -26.30 13.17 19.74
CA SER A 229 -27.50 12.51 20.29
C SER A 229 -27.30 11.91 21.68
N ALA A 230 -26.27 12.35 22.41
CA ALA A 230 -26.15 12.13 23.85
C ALA A 230 -26.68 13.34 24.63
N ARG A 231 -27.94 13.72 24.38
CA ARG A 231 -28.78 14.47 25.33
C ARG A 231 -30.23 14.06 25.15
N LEU A 232 -30.63 13.02 25.88
CA LEU A 232 -31.96 12.87 26.47
C LEU A 232 -31.81 12.32 27.89
#